data_AF-A0A1Y1N4S5-F1
#
_entry.id   AF-A0A1Y1N4S5-F1
#
_cell.length_a   1.000
_cell.length_b   1.000
_cell.length_c   1.000
_cell.angle_alpha   90.00
_cell.angle_beta   90.00
_cell.angle_gamma   90.00
#
_symmetry.space_group_name_H-M   'P 1'
#
loop_
_entity.id
_entity.type
_entity.pdbx_description
1 polymer ?
#
loop_
_entity_poly.entity_id
_entity_poly.type
_entity_poly.pdbx_seq_one_letter_code
_entity_poly.pdbx_strand_id
1 'polypeptide(L)'
;MPGFSIYLSVIAFIYLGNTIKASTVYSVIAIFDALRPTLTLMFSEGISDLAKVLVTISRIQTFLNYEGTNSAFTVNRDTTASKPEIILQDVSASWQLHSFNDLVLERIDLKIDHPQLVVIIGSVGSGKSSIFSILLNELPLVSGYGQINGIISYASQTPWLFAASIRQNILFGSSYDEERYKKVIKICALDSDFNSFPCGDRTVIGERGTTLSGGQNARINLARCIYKVADIYLLDDPLSAVDVNVGRKIFRDCIKEFLRDKICVLTTHQVQYLKDADEIMILDGGKLVGKGRYDDLNGLNFDQFLPKLHEDQRHSAALSDFEDYFETKEYSGNLHTFKETMQKGSIKASVYLGYFRYGGNICVIALLVLCFVGSQISESGYYFFISFW
;
A
#
# COMPACT_ATOMS: atom_id res chain seq x y z
N MET A 1 -42.09 23.49 -17.95
CA MET A 1 -43.20 24.44 -17.71
C MET A 1 -44.45 23.64 -17.31
N PRO A 2 -44.61 23.30 -16.02
CA PRO A 2 -45.66 22.39 -15.54
C PRO A 2 -47.08 22.95 -15.74
N GLY A 3 -47.27 24.26 -15.59
CA GLY A 3 -48.56 24.90 -15.85
C GLY A 3 -49.05 24.75 -17.30
N PHE A 4 -48.13 24.67 -18.27
CA PHE A 4 -48.48 24.44 -19.68
C PHE A 4 -49.01 23.02 -19.93
N SER A 5 -48.44 22.01 -19.27
CA SER A 5 -48.91 20.62 -19.39
C SER A 5 -50.29 20.44 -18.77
N ILE A 6 -50.53 21.06 -17.61
CA ILE A 6 -51.83 21.02 -16.94
C ILE A 6 -52.87 21.77 -17.80
N TYR A 7 -52.52 22.95 -18.32
CA TYR A 7 -53.36 23.73 -19.23
C TYR A 7 -53.73 22.94 -20.51
N LEU A 8 -52.77 22.27 -21.15
CA LEU A 8 -53.01 21.45 -22.33
C LEU A 8 -53.92 20.25 -22.02
N SER A 9 -53.74 19.61 -20.86
CA SER A 9 -54.57 18.48 -20.43
C SER A 9 -56.03 18.89 -20.16
N VAL A 10 -56.22 20.07 -19.54
CA VAL A 10 -57.55 20.64 -19.30
C VAL A 10 -58.22 21.04 -20.62
N ILE A 11 -57.48 21.64 -21.57
CA ILE A 11 -58.02 21.98 -22.90
C ILE A 11 -58.39 20.75 -23.70
N ALA A 12 -57.54 19.71 -23.71
CA ALA A 12 -57.85 18.46 -24.38
C ALA A 12 -59.13 17.83 -23.80
N PHE A 13 -59.32 17.92 -22.48
CA PHE A 13 -60.52 17.45 -21.80
C PHE A 13 -61.79 18.23 -22.19
N ILE A 14 -61.68 19.55 -22.40
CA ILE A 14 -62.76 20.38 -22.97
C ILE A 14 -63.08 19.96 -24.41
N TYR A 15 -62.05 19.74 -25.22
CA TYR A 15 -62.20 19.41 -26.64
C TYR A 15 -62.89 18.05 -26.88
N LEU A 16 -62.78 17.14 -25.91
CA LEU A 16 -63.49 15.86 -25.86
C LEU A 16 -64.98 15.98 -25.49
N GLY A 17 -65.50 17.21 -25.29
CA GLY A 17 -66.91 17.48 -25.02
C GLY A 17 -67.34 17.30 -23.56
N ASN A 18 -66.38 17.17 -22.64
CA ASN A 18 -66.67 16.99 -21.22
C ASN A 18 -66.84 18.34 -20.50
N THR A 19 -67.77 18.41 -19.54
CA THR A 19 -67.95 19.60 -18.70
C THR A 19 -66.87 19.64 -17.61
N ILE A 20 -66.11 20.74 -17.54
CA ILE A 20 -65.14 20.94 -16.47
C ILE A 20 -65.88 21.15 -15.15
N LYS A 21 -65.55 20.35 -14.14
CA LYS A 21 -65.90 20.62 -12.73
C LYS A 21 -64.64 20.99 -11.98
N ALA A 22 -64.75 21.87 -10.98
CA ALA A 22 -63.61 22.23 -10.13
C ALA A 22 -62.91 20.99 -9.55
N SER A 23 -63.68 19.97 -9.16
CA SER A 23 -63.16 18.70 -8.63
C SER A 23 -62.23 17.95 -9.58
N THR A 24 -62.48 17.98 -10.90
CA THR A 24 -61.62 17.31 -11.89
C THR A 24 -60.32 18.09 -12.10
N VAL A 25 -60.37 19.42 -12.08
CA VAL A 25 -59.17 20.27 -12.23
C VAL A 25 -58.24 20.11 -11.03
N TYR A 26 -58.77 20.18 -9.80
CA TYR A 26 -57.98 19.96 -8.59
C TYR A 26 -57.38 18.55 -8.50
N SER A 27 -58.10 17.53 -8.96
CA SER A 27 -57.58 16.16 -9.01
C SER A 27 -56.41 16.02 -9.98
N VAL A 28 -56.50 16.64 -11.16
CA VAL A 28 -55.41 16.65 -12.16
C VAL A 28 -54.19 17.38 -11.62
N ILE A 29 -54.37 18.56 -11.00
CA ILE A 29 -53.27 19.32 -10.37
C ILE A 29 -52.57 18.47 -9.30
N ALA A 30 -53.34 17.82 -8.40
CA ALA A 30 -52.78 16.97 -7.36
C ALA A 30 -51.95 15.79 -7.90
N ILE A 31 -52.41 15.14 -8.99
CA ILE A 31 -51.68 14.06 -9.64
C ILE A 31 -50.38 14.57 -10.28
N PHE A 32 -50.43 15.71 -10.98
CA PHE A 32 -49.24 16.30 -11.60
C PHE A 32 -48.21 16.76 -10.56
N ASP A 33 -48.67 17.35 -9.44
CA ASP A 33 -47.80 17.76 -8.35
C ASP A 33 -47.11 16.58 -7.67
N ALA A 34 -47.80 15.43 -7.55
CA ALA A 34 -47.26 14.19 -7.02
C ALA A 34 -46.26 13.51 -7.98
N LEU A 35 -46.53 13.51 -9.30
CA LEU A 35 -45.68 12.85 -10.30
C LEU A 35 -44.43 13.67 -10.67
N ARG A 36 -44.51 15.01 -10.58
CA ARG A 36 -43.41 15.91 -10.93
C ARG A 36 -42.07 15.53 -10.30
N PRO A 37 -41.92 15.40 -8.96
CA PRO A 37 -40.62 15.11 -8.36
C PRO A 37 -40.04 13.77 -8.83
N THR A 38 -40.89 12.77 -9.06
CA THR A 38 -40.48 11.46 -9.56
C THR A 38 -39.93 11.54 -10.98
N LEU A 39 -40.63 12.26 -11.88
CA LEU A 39 -40.25 12.34 -13.29
C LEU A 39 -39.08 13.28 -13.55
N THR A 40 -38.97 14.40 -12.82
CA THR A 40 -37.93 15.40 -13.11
C THR A 40 -36.65 15.22 -12.31
N LEU A 41 -36.76 14.81 -11.03
CA LEU A 41 -35.60 14.70 -10.15
C LEU A 41 -35.13 13.24 -10.09
N MET A 42 -36.00 12.33 -9.62
CA MET A 42 -35.61 10.94 -9.37
C MET A 42 -35.20 10.21 -10.67
N PHE A 43 -35.87 10.46 -11.79
CA PHE A 43 -35.52 9.82 -13.06
C PHE A 43 -34.18 10.32 -13.64
N SER A 44 -33.93 11.63 -13.57
CA SER A 44 -32.69 12.24 -14.06
C SER A 44 -31.49 11.79 -13.21
N GLU A 45 -31.64 11.83 -11.88
CA GLU A 45 -30.64 11.33 -10.93
C GLU A 45 -30.44 9.83 -11.09
N GLY A 46 -31.53 9.07 -11.23
CA GLY A 46 -31.49 7.62 -11.44
C GLY A 46 -30.72 7.20 -12.69
N ILE A 47 -30.86 7.93 -13.81
CA ILE A 47 -30.05 7.68 -15.01
C ILE A 47 -28.58 7.94 -14.74
N SER A 48 -28.26 9.05 -14.07
CA SER A 48 -26.88 9.40 -13.72
C SER A 48 -26.25 8.35 -12.80
N ASP A 49 -26.97 7.91 -11.79
CA ASP A 49 -26.49 6.92 -10.84
C ASP A 49 -26.37 5.53 -11.46
N LEU A 50 -27.29 5.15 -12.34
CA LEU A 50 -27.19 3.92 -13.11
C LEU A 50 -25.95 3.93 -14.01
N ALA A 51 -25.65 5.04 -14.68
CA ALA A 51 -24.42 5.19 -15.45
C ALA A 51 -23.16 5.03 -14.57
N LYS A 52 -23.14 5.63 -13.36
CA LYS A 52 -22.02 5.49 -12.41
C LYS A 52 -21.85 4.05 -11.93
N VAL A 53 -22.95 3.34 -11.66
CA VAL A 53 -22.93 1.93 -11.26
C VAL A 53 -22.34 1.07 -12.37
N LEU A 54 -22.77 1.25 -13.62
CA LEU A 54 -22.24 0.49 -14.76
C LEU A 54 -20.73 0.70 -14.95
N VAL A 55 -20.25 1.94 -14.85
CA VAL A 55 -18.81 2.24 -14.93
C VAL A 55 -18.05 1.61 -13.76
N THR A 56 -18.60 1.66 -12.54
CA THR A 56 -17.98 1.04 -11.36
C THR A 56 -17.89 -0.48 -11.50
N ILE A 57 -18.96 -1.13 -11.98
CA ILE A 57 -18.98 -2.57 -12.25
C ILE A 57 -17.92 -2.92 -13.30
N SER A 58 -17.83 -2.15 -14.39
CA SER A 58 -16.81 -2.38 -15.43
C SER A 58 -15.39 -2.28 -14.87
N ARG A 59 -15.11 -1.30 -14.00
CA ARG A 59 -13.79 -1.18 -13.35
C ARG A 59 -13.46 -2.38 -12.46
N ILE A 60 -14.42 -2.83 -11.66
CA ILE A 60 -14.25 -4.03 -10.82
C ILE A 60 -14.01 -5.26 -11.69
N GLN A 61 -14.77 -5.42 -12.77
CA GLN A 61 -14.59 -6.54 -13.68
C GLN A 61 -13.22 -6.51 -14.37
N THR A 62 -12.76 -5.35 -14.83
CA THR A 62 -11.41 -5.19 -15.40
C THR A 62 -10.32 -5.57 -14.40
N PHE A 63 -10.49 -5.21 -13.13
CA PHE A 63 -9.56 -5.60 -12.07
C PHE A 63 -9.58 -7.11 -11.79
N LEU A 64 -10.77 -7.73 -11.69
CA LEU A 64 -10.91 -9.16 -11.45
C LEU A 64 -10.43 -10.02 -12.62
N ASN A 65 -10.52 -9.51 -13.85
CA ASN A 65 -10.06 -10.17 -15.06
C ASN A 65 -8.57 -9.92 -15.36
N TYR A 66 -7.86 -9.19 -14.51
CA TYR A 66 -6.43 -8.98 -14.70
C TYR A 66 -5.71 -10.32 -14.54
N GLU A 67 -5.21 -10.87 -15.65
CA GLU A 67 -4.45 -12.12 -15.61
C GLU A 67 -3.18 -11.92 -14.78
N GLY A 68 -2.95 -12.82 -13.82
CA GLY A 68 -1.69 -12.87 -13.10
C GLY A 68 -0.55 -13.11 -14.09
N THR A 69 0.60 -12.50 -13.84
CA THR A 69 1.77 -12.64 -14.69
C THR A 69 2.14 -14.13 -14.80
N ASN A 70 1.93 -14.72 -15.98
CA ASN A 70 2.39 -16.07 -16.31
C ASN A 70 3.93 -16.03 -16.45
N SER A 71 4.63 -16.07 -15.32
CA SER A 71 6.08 -16.17 -15.31
C SER A 71 6.51 -17.61 -15.61
N ALA A 72 7.61 -17.77 -16.35
CA ALA A 72 8.30 -19.05 -16.55
C ALA A 72 8.95 -19.60 -15.26
N PHE A 73 8.47 -19.15 -14.10
CA PHE A 73 9.01 -19.41 -12.78
C PHE A 73 8.18 -20.48 -12.08
N THR A 74 8.79 -21.64 -11.84
CA THR A 74 8.08 -22.76 -11.21
C THR A 74 8.29 -22.71 -9.70
N VAL A 75 7.23 -22.41 -8.95
CA VAL A 75 7.26 -22.44 -7.48
C VAL A 75 6.58 -23.72 -6.99
N ASN A 76 7.37 -24.67 -6.52
CA ASN A 76 6.85 -25.86 -5.85
C ASN A 76 6.89 -25.64 -4.33
N ARG A 77 5.71 -25.56 -3.71
CA ARG A 77 5.58 -25.36 -2.24
C ARG A 77 5.26 -26.66 -1.51
N ASP A 78 5.16 -27.79 -2.21
CA ASP A 78 4.81 -29.07 -1.61
C ASP A 78 6.01 -29.66 -0.85
N THR A 79 5.85 -29.77 0.47
CA THR A 79 6.88 -30.24 1.41
C THR A 79 7.08 -31.77 1.41
N THR A 80 6.28 -32.52 0.65
CA THR A 80 6.14 -33.98 0.84
C THR A 80 7.10 -34.84 0.03
N ALA A 81 7.85 -34.30 -0.94
CA ALA A 81 8.61 -35.16 -1.86
C ALA A 81 10.04 -34.72 -2.21
N SER A 82 10.43 -33.46 -2.05
CA SER A 82 11.71 -32.97 -2.58
C SER A 82 12.46 -32.05 -1.61
N LYS A 83 13.80 -32.16 -1.60
CA LYS A 83 14.69 -31.34 -0.77
C LYS A 83 14.56 -29.86 -1.13
N PRO A 84 14.67 -28.93 -0.16
CA PRO A 84 14.57 -27.51 -0.47
C PRO A 84 15.72 -27.09 -1.39
N GLU A 85 15.40 -26.37 -2.45
CA GLU A 85 16.36 -26.01 -3.50
C GLU A 85 15.96 -24.69 -4.16
N ILE A 86 16.95 -23.88 -4.54
CA ILE A 86 16.81 -22.67 -5.34
C ILE A 86 17.67 -22.83 -6.59
N ILE A 87 17.07 -22.74 -7.77
CA ILE A 87 17.75 -22.77 -9.07
C ILE A 87 17.33 -21.53 -9.87
N LEU A 88 18.31 -20.76 -10.32
CA LEU A 88 18.22 -19.73 -11.35
C LEU A 88 19.29 -20.07 -12.39
N GLN A 89 18.88 -20.24 -13.64
CA GLN A 89 19.76 -20.53 -14.78
C GLN A 89 19.56 -19.48 -15.88
N ASP A 90 20.63 -18.75 -16.19
CA ASP A 90 20.71 -17.70 -17.20
C ASP A 90 19.54 -16.70 -17.12
N VAL A 91 19.16 -16.35 -15.89
CA VAL A 91 17.95 -15.58 -15.63
C VAL A 91 18.17 -14.10 -15.94
N SER A 92 17.33 -13.55 -16.80
CA SER A 92 17.24 -12.11 -17.03
C SER A 92 15.83 -11.62 -16.75
N ALA A 93 15.70 -10.49 -16.07
CA ALA A 93 14.44 -10.03 -15.53
C ALA A 93 14.25 -8.51 -15.68
N SER A 94 13.00 -8.09 -15.88
CA SER A 94 12.61 -6.69 -16.01
C SER A 94 11.20 -6.46 -15.46
N TRP A 95 10.95 -5.27 -14.90
CA TRP A 95 9.62 -4.84 -14.47
C TRP A 95 8.68 -4.59 -15.65
N GLN A 96 9.23 -4.34 -16.84
CA GLN A 96 8.46 -4.14 -18.06
C GLN A 96 8.54 -5.41 -18.91
N LEU A 97 7.41 -6.08 -19.04
CA LEU A 97 7.27 -7.22 -19.95
C LEU A 97 7.65 -6.78 -21.37
N HIS A 98 8.54 -7.53 -22.01
CA HIS A 98 9.05 -7.31 -23.38
C HIS A 98 10.02 -6.13 -23.60
N SER A 99 10.51 -5.46 -22.55
CA SER A 99 11.64 -4.53 -22.69
C SER A 99 12.97 -5.26 -22.44
N PHE A 100 13.73 -5.51 -23.51
CA PHE A 100 15.10 -6.05 -23.42
C PHE A 100 16.15 -4.98 -23.13
N ASN A 101 15.80 -3.70 -23.25
CA ASN A 101 16.74 -2.59 -23.01
C ASN A 101 16.83 -2.19 -21.53
N ASP A 102 15.81 -2.51 -20.73
CA ASP A 102 15.73 -2.12 -19.31
C ASP A 102 15.76 -3.37 -18.41
N LEU A 103 16.79 -4.20 -18.59
CA LEU A 103 17.03 -5.36 -17.73
C LEU A 103 17.52 -4.90 -16.36
N VAL A 104 16.84 -5.34 -15.31
CA VAL A 104 17.25 -5.09 -13.92
C VAL A 104 18.31 -6.11 -13.50
N LEU A 105 18.16 -7.34 -14.00
CA LEU A 105 19.10 -8.45 -13.80
C LEU A 105 19.37 -9.08 -15.15
N GLU A 106 20.64 -9.38 -15.42
CA GLU A 106 21.10 -9.94 -16.69
C GLU A 106 21.92 -11.21 -16.42
N ARG A 107 21.43 -12.34 -16.94
CA ARG A 107 22.12 -13.64 -16.97
C ARG A 107 22.65 -14.08 -15.60
N ILE A 108 21.76 -14.10 -14.61
CA ILE A 108 22.09 -14.54 -13.25
C ILE A 108 21.98 -16.06 -13.14
N ASP A 109 23.07 -16.68 -12.67
CA ASP A 109 23.15 -18.10 -12.34
C ASP A 109 23.30 -18.31 -10.83
N LEU A 110 22.33 -19.00 -10.23
CA LEU A 110 22.34 -19.37 -8.81
C LEU A 110 21.80 -20.78 -8.63
N LYS A 111 22.53 -21.61 -7.90
CA LYS A 111 22.07 -22.93 -7.49
C LYS A 111 22.40 -23.13 -6.02
N ILE A 112 21.39 -23.45 -5.22
CA ILE A 112 21.51 -23.77 -3.79
C ILE A 112 20.67 -25.01 -3.54
N ASP A 113 21.31 -26.16 -3.32
CA ASP A 113 20.66 -27.47 -3.19
C ASP A 113 20.86 -28.14 -1.81
N HIS A 114 21.46 -27.41 -0.87
CA HIS A 114 21.65 -27.83 0.52
C HIS A 114 21.57 -26.64 1.49
N PRO A 115 21.35 -26.88 2.80
CA PRO A 115 21.47 -25.84 3.81
C PRO A 115 22.84 -25.16 3.77
N GLN A 116 22.84 -23.84 3.61
CA GLN A 116 24.03 -23.00 3.64
C GLN A 116 23.64 -21.53 3.81
N LEU A 117 24.57 -20.74 4.32
CA LEU A 117 24.48 -19.28 4.37
C LEU A 117 25.11 -18.67 3.11
N VAL A 118 24.26 -18.19 2.20
CA VAL A 118 24.67 -17.42 1.02
C VAL A 118 24.53 -15.94 1.30
N VAL A 119 25.61 -15.18 1.16
CA VAL A 119 25.60 -13.73 1.35
C VAL A 119 25.73 -13.00 0.01
N ILE A 120 24.78 -12.12 -0.28
CA ILE A 120 24.75 -11.32 -1.50
C ILE A 120 25.19 -9.89 -1.16
N ILE A 121 26.25 -9.43 -1.82
CA ILE A 121 26.79 -8.07 -1.68
C ILE A 121 26.81 -7.33 -3.02
N GLY A 122 26.93 -6.00 -2.96
CA GLY A 122 27.01 -5.14 -4.14
C GLY A 122 26.64 -3.70 -3.84
N SER A 123 26.93 -2.83 -4.79
CA SER A 123 26.65 -1.38 -4.72
C SER A 123 25.14 -1.10 -4.58
N VAL A 124 24.77 0.07 -4.08
CA VAL A 124 23.36 0.48 -4.06
C VAL A 124 22.83 0.51 -5.50
N GLY A 125 21.68 -0.11 -5.75
CA GLY A 125 21.12 -0.25 -7.10
C GLY A 125 21.68 -1.41 -7.93
N SER A 126 22.54 -2.27 -7.38
CA SER A 126 23.10 -3.42 -8.12
C SER A 126 22.13 -4.58 -8.41
N GLY A 127 20.87 -4.50 -7.94
CA GLY A 127 19.85 -5.53 -8.16
C GLY A 127 19.71 -6.59 -7.05
N LYS A 128 20.33 -6.41 -5.87
CA LYS A 128 20.24 -7.34 -4.72
C LYS A 128 18.79 -7.68 -4.35
N SER A 129 17.98 -6.69 -3.99
CA SER A 129 16.57 -6.89 -3.64
C SER A 129 15.75 -7.41 -4.82
N SER A 130 16.15 -7.10 -6.05
CA SER A 130 15.51 -7.64 -7.26
C SER A 130 15.68 -9.16 -7.40
N ILE A 131 16.77 -9.74 -6.88
CA ILE A 131 16.91 -11.20 -6.79
C ILE A 131 15.84 -11.76 -5.86
N PHE A 132 15.60 -11.13 -4.70
CA PHE A 132 14.51 -11.56 -3.82
C PHE A 132 13.14 -11.40 -4.48
N SER A 133 12.91 -10.33 -5.24
CA SER A 133 11.68 -10.20 -6.03
C SER A 133 11.51 -11.31 -7.08
N ILE A 134 12.59 -11.82 -7.70
CA ILE A 134 12.51 -13.02 -8.54
C ILE A 134 12.13 -14.24 -7.70
N LEU A 135 12.82 -14.45 -6.56
CA LEU A 135 12.57 -15.62 -5.71
C LEU A 135 11.15 -15.62 -5.12
N LEU A 136 10.57 -14.45 -4.88
CA LEU A 136 9.20 -14.27 -4.43
C LEU A 136 8.16 -14.35 -5.56
N ASN A 137 8.61 -14.50 -6.81
CA ASN A 137 7.80 -14.48 -8.04
C ASN A 137 7.06 -13.14 -8.26
N GLU A 138 7.66 -12.03 -7.85
CA GLU A 138 7.14 -10.66 -8.04
C GLU A 138 7.77 -9.97 -9.26
N LEU A 139 9.04 -10.27 -9.56
CA LEU A 139 9.75 -9.74 -10.73
C LEU A 139 9.65 -10.73 -11.90
N PRO A 140 8.98 -10.40 -13.01
CA PRO A 140 8.83 -11.30 -14.14
C PRO A 140 10.16 -11.61 -14.83
N LEU A 141 10.31 -12.87 -15.22
CA LEU A 141 11.43 -13.31 -16.03
C LEU A 141 11.20 -12.97 -17.51
N VAL A 142 12.20 -12.36 -18.13
CA VAL A 142 12.25 -12.11 -19.58
C VAL A 142 12.87 -13.31 -20.30
N SER A 143 13.92 -13.89 -19.71
CA SER A 143 14.59 -15.09 -20.22
C SER A 143 15.17 -15.93 -19.08
N GLY A 144 15.55 -17.16 -19.40
CA GLY A 144 16.13 -18.10 -18.45
C GLY A 144 15.08 -18.95 -17.72
N TYR A 145 15.54 -19.71 -16.74
CA TYR A 145 14.72 -20.63 -15.97
C TYR A 145 14.93 -20.41 -14.48
N GLY A 146 13.83 -20.32 -13.74
CA GLY A 146 13.86 -20.24 -12.28
C GLY A 146 12.93 -21.26 -11.64
N GLN A 147 13.44 -21.95 -10.63
CA GLN A 147 12.73 -22.94 -9.86
C GLN A 147 13.04 -22.76 -8.37
N ILE A 148 12.00 -22.79 -7.56
CA ILE A 148 12.13 -22.91 -6.12
C ILE A 148 11.32 -24.09 -5.64
N ASN A 149 11.95 -24.87 -4.77
CA ASN A 149 11.29 -25.92 -4.02
C ASN A 149 11.41 -25.65 -2.52
N GLY A 150 10.27 -25.61 -1.81
CA GLY A 150 10.21 -25.44 -0.36
C GLY A 150 9.46 -24.18 0.10
N ILE A 151 9.28 -24.06 1.41
CA ILE A 151 8.55 -22.93 2.01
C ILE A 151 9.52 -21.76 2.21
N ILE A 152 9.16 -20.57 1.70
CA ILE A 152 9.94 -19.33 1.85
C ILE A 152 9.41 -18.49 3.02
N SER A 153 10.33 -17.90 3.78
CA SER A 153 10.08 -16.78 4.70
C SER A 153 10.98 -15.61 4.33
N TYR A 154 10.44 -14.39 4.37
CA TYR A 154 11.13 -13.18 3.90
C TYR A 154 11.11 -12.09 4.97
N ALA A 155 12.27 -11.48 5.22
CA ALA A 155 12.42 -10.25 5.99
C ALA A 155 12.84 -9.13 5.03
N SER A 156 11.97 -8.14 4.85
CA SER A 156 12.22 -6.97 3.99
C SER A 156 13.18 -5.96 4.58
N GLN A 157 13.91 -5.25 3.71
CA GLN A 157 14.79 -4.14 4.08
C GLN A 157 14.02 -2.99 4.73
N THR A 158 12.81 -2.72 4.25
CA THR A 158 11.85 -1.79 4.87
C THR A 158 10.73 -2.60 5.53
N PRO A 159 10.82 -2.85 6.85
CA PRO A 159 9.74 -3.48 7.61
C PRO A 159 8.42 -2.75 7.46
N TRP A 160 7.36 -3.49 7.12
CA TRP A 160 6.00 -2.99 7.25
C TRP A 160 5.28 -3.72 8.39
N LEU A 161 4.78 -2.96 9.36
CA LEU A 161 4.05 -3.48 10.52
C LEU A 161 2.57 -3.08 10.41
N PHE A 162 1.69 -4.04 10.69
CA PHE A 162 0.26 -3.81 10.79
C PHE A 162 -0.06 -2.95 12.00
N ALA A 163 -1.14 -2.16 11.88
CA ALA A 163 -1.75 -1.45 13.01
C ALA A 163 -2.41 -2.44 13.99
N ALA A 164 -1.60 -3.16 14.76
CA ALA A 164 -1.95 -4.27 15.62
C ALA A 164 -0.94 -4.44 16.76
N SER A 165 -1.15 -5.41 17.65
CA SER A 165 -0.16 -5.74 18.68
C SER A 165 1.17 -6.21 18.08
N ILE A 166 2.29 -6.00 18.80
CA ILE A 166 3.60 -6.57 18.42
C ILE A 166 3.50 -8.08 18.22
N ARG A 167 2.84 -8.77 19.16
CA ARG A 167 2.63 -10.22 19.08
C ARG A 167 1.95 -10.63 17.78
N GLN A 168 0.88 -9.95 17.38
CA GLN A 168 0.20 -10.24 16.11
C GLN A 168 1.09 -9.94 14.90
N ASN A 169 1.91 -8.90 14.97
CA ASN A 169 2.89 -8.60 13.94
C ASN A 169 3.94 -9.71 13.81
N ILE A 170 4.38 -10.33 14.90
CA ILE A 170 5.34 -11.45 14.88
C ILE A 170 4.67 -12.75 14.42
N LEU A 171 3.47 -13.07 14.94
CA LEU A 171 2.74 -14.29 14.56
C LEU A 171 2.29 -14.28 13.11
N PHE A 172 1.81 -13.14 12.62
CA PHE A 172 1.46 -12.88 11.23
C PHE A 172 0.55 -13.97 10.63
N GLY A 173 -0.50 -14.35 11.35
CA GLY A 173 -1.46 -15.39 10.97
C GLY A 173 -1.06 -16.82 11.35
N SER A 174 0.15 -17.04 11.84
CA SER A 174 0.59 -18.34 12.38
C SER A 174 -0.01 -18.58 13.78
N SER A 175 -0.18 -19.86 14.14
CA SER A 175 -0.61 -20.25 15.49
C SER A 175 0.41 -19.83 16.54
N TYR A 176 -0.06 -19.47 17.74
CA TYR A 176 0.79 -19.12 18.87
C TYR A 176 1.36 -20.39 19.52
N ASP A 177 2.68 -20.52 19.52
CA ASP A 177 3.46 -21.53 20.21
C ASP A 177 4.36 -20.81 21.22
N GLU A 178 4.10 -21.00 22.51
CA GLU A 178 4.76 -20.28 23.59
C GLU A 178 6.27 -20.53 23.64
N GLU A 179 6.70 -21.79 23.44
CA GLU A 179 8.12 -22.16 23.51
C GLU A 179 8.88 -21.57 22.33
N ARG A 180 8.34 -21.74 21.12
CA ARG A 180 8.94 -21.17 19.91
C ARG A 180 8.95 -19.64 19.98
N TYR A 181 7.86 -19.03 20.42
CA TYR A 181 7.77 -17.58 20.54
C TYR A 181 8.84 -17.03 21.47
N LYS A 182 8.95 -17.56 22.71
CA LYS A 182 10.00 -17.16 23.66
C LYS A 182 11.41 -17.33 23.09
N LYS A 183 11.65 -18.43 22.36
CA LYS A 183 12.94 -18.68 21.69
C LYS A 183 13.24 -17.61 20.63
N VAL A 184 12.27 -17.27 19.78
CA VAL A 184 12.42 -16.26 18.72
C VAL A 184 12.66 -14.87 19.30
N ILE A 185 11.91 -14.46 20.33
CA ILE A 185 12.09 -13.17 21.01
C ILE A 185 13.52 -13.02 21.54
N LYS A 186 14.05 -14.07 22.18
CA LYS A 186 15.40 -14.07 22.73
C LYS A 186 16.48 -13.96 21.66
N ILE A 187 16.33 -14.73 20.58
CA ILE A 187 17.29 -14.77 19.46
C ILE A 187 17.31 -13.46 18.69
N CYS A 188 16.14 -12.84 18.50
CA CYS A 188 16.02 -11.51 17.87
C CYS A 188 16.33 -10.36 18.83
N ALA A 189 16.74 -10.63 20.08
CA ALA A 189 17.08 -9.64 21.10
C ALA A 189 15.97 -8.62 21.40
N LEU A 190 14.71 -9.07 21.43
CA LEU A 190 13.53 -8.23 21.69
C LEU A 190 13.16 -8.14 23.19
N ASP A 191 13.79 -8.92 24.07
CA ASP A 191 13.47 -8.95 25.51
C ASP A 191 13.59 -7.56 26.16
N SER A 192 14.65 -6.81 25.83
CA SER A 192 14.87 -5.45 26.35
C SER A 192 13.83 -4.47 25.83
N ASP A 193 13.42 -4.60 24.57
CA ASP A 193 12.39 -3.75 23.97
C ASP A 193 11.04 -3.98 24.67
N PHE A 194 10.69 -5.24 24.95
CA PHE A 194 9.42 -5.56 25.60
C PHE A 194 9.34 -5.05 27.03
N ASN A 195 10.45 -4.95 27.74
CA ASN A 195 10.50 -4.32 29.05
C ASN A 195 10.28 -2.80 28.98
N SER A 196 10.64 -2.17 27.85
CA SER A 196 10.41 -0.74 27.63
C SER A 196 8.98 -0.42 27.17
N PHE A 197 8.29 -1.38 26.56
CA PHE A 197 6.95 -1.16 26.04
C PHE A 197 5.88 -1.19 27.13
N PRO A 198 4.87 -0.29 27.10
CA PRO A 198 3.85 -0.18 28.15
C PRO A 198 3.12 -1.49 28.48
N CYS A 199 2.86 -2.31 27.46
CA CYS A 199 2.14 -3.58 27.58
C CYS A 199 2.98 -4.77 27.06
N GLY A 200 4.31 -4.64 27.04
CA GLY A 200 5.21 -5.63 26.45
C GLY A 200 4.83 -5.95 25.01
N ASP A 201 4.71 -7.23 24.68
CA ASP A 201 4.37 -7.70 23.34
C ASP A 201 2.88 -7.49 22.95
N ARG A 202 2.03 -7.10 23.91
CA ARG A 202 0.64 -6.72 23.65
C ARG A 202 0.48 -5.24 23.30
N THR A 203 1.56 -4.47 23.32
CA THR A 203 1.55 -3.06 22.91
C THR A 203 1.13 -2.94 21.46
N VAL A 204 0.18 -2.04 21.19
CA VAL A 204 -0.39 -1.79 19.87
C VAL A 204 0.45 -0.72 19.16
N ILE A 205 0.82 -1.01 17.91
CA ILE A 205 1.61 -0.12 17.04
C ILE A 205 0.70 0.42 15.92
N GLY A 206 1.05 1.57 15.34
CA GLY A 206 0.37 2.18 14.19
C GLY A 206 0.02 3.64 14.45
N GLU A 207 -0.81 4.25 13.58
CA GLU A 207 -1.18 5.67 13.67
C GLU A 207 -1.83 6.09 15.00
N ARG A 208 -2.41 5.13 15.72
CA ARG A 208 -3.01 5.32 17.06
C ARG A 208 -2.24 4.61 18.17
N GLY A 209 -1.08 4.02 17.85
CA GLY A 209 -0.25 3.22 18.74
C GLY A 209 1.08 3.89 19.07
N THR A 210 1.96 3.18 19.76
CA THR A 210 3.33 3.65 20.02
C THR A 210 4.14 3.65 18.74
N THR A 211 4.90 4.72 18.49
CA THR A 211 5.93 4.75 17.44
C THR A 211 7.10 3.86 17.85
N LEU A 212 7.72 3.20 16.88
CA LEU A 212 8.86 2.31 17.09
C LEU A 212 10.09 2.87 16.37
N SER A 213 11.26 2.68 16.96
CA SER A 213 12.52 3.01 16.29
C SER A 213 12.78 2.10 15.08
N GLY A 214 13.62 2.55 14.15
CA GLY A 214 14.01 1.75 12.97
C GLY A 214 14.60 0.38 13.34
N GLY A 215 15.45 0.33 14.37
CA GLY A 215 16.03 -0.92 14.87
C GLY A 215 15.00 -1.86 15.51
N GLN A 216 14.00 -1.33 16.21
CA GLN A 216 12.90 -2.13 16.76
C GLN A 216 12.03 -2.71 15.65
N ASN A 217 11.68 -1.91 14.64
CA ASN A 217 10.94 -2.37 13.47
C ASN A 217 11.69 -3.49 12.74
N ALA A 218 13.01 -3.35 12.54
CA ALA A 218 13.85 -4.37 11.93
C ALA A 218 13.85 -5.68 12.73
N ARG A 219 14.02 -5.61 14.06
CA ARG A 219 14.00 -6.80 14.93
C ARG A 219 12.63 -7.49 14.95
N ILE A 220 11.53 -6.75 14.93
CA ILE A 220 10.17 -7.32 14.86
C ILE A 220 9.94 -8.00 13.50
N ASN A 221 10.40 -7.41 12.41
CA ASN A 221 10.32 -8.02 11.07
C ASN A 221 11.14 -9.30 10.97
N LEU A 222 12.35 -9.28 11.54
CA LEU A 222 13.18 -10.47 11.63
C LEU A 222 12.49 -11.55 12.48
N ALA A 223 11.96 -11.20 13.66
CA ALA A 223 11.21 -12.13 14.49
C ALA A 223 10.01 -12.74 13.75
N ARG A 224 9.27 -11.94 12.98
CA ARG A 224 8.18 -12.42 12.10
C ARG A 224 8.69 -13.45 11.09
N CYS A 225 9.79 -13.15 10.40
CA CYS A 225 10.38 -14.04 9.41
C CYS A 225 10.82 -15.37 10.04
N ILE A 226 11.48 -15.32 11.19
CA ILE A 226 12.05 -16.49 11.89
C ILE A 226 10.97 -17.33 12.59
N TYR A 227 9.91 -16.68 13.07
CA TYR A 227 8.80 -17.38 13.71
C TYR A 227 8.11 -18.35 12.75
N LYS A 228 7.91 -17.96 11.49
CA LYS A 228 7.39 -18.84 10.44
C LYS A 228 8.35 -20.04 10.23
N VAL A 229 7.81 -21.25 10.30
CA VAL A 229 8.56 -22.47 9.96
C VAL A 229 8.69 -22.54 8.44
N ALA A 230 9.91 -22.40 7.95
CA ALA A 230 10.24 -22.38 6.54
C ALA A 230 11.52 -23.18 6.26
N ASP A 231 11.79 -23.45 5.00
CA ASP A 231 13.00 -24.15 4.53
C ASP A 231 14.03 -23.17 3.97
N ILE A 232 13.53 -22.07 3.39
CA ILE A 232 14.30 -21.01 2.76
C ILE A 232 13.99 -19.69 3.49
N TYR A 233 15.02 -19.04 4.00
CA TYR A 233 14.94 -17.74 4.66
C TYR A 233 15.66 -16.70 3.79
N LEU A 234 14.92 -15.68 3.37
CA LEU A 234 15.42 -14.55 2.59
C LEU A 234 15.48 -13.34 3.51
N LEU A 235 16.67 -12.80 3.74
CA LEU A 235 16.93 -11.73 4.69
C LEU A 235 17.49 -10.52 3.96
N ASP A 236 16.67 -9.48 3.79
CA ASP A 236 17.06 -8.26 3.07
C ASP A 236 17.58 -7.19 4.02
N ASP A 237 18.91 -7.14 4.17
CA ASP A 237 19.66 -6.24 5.05
C ASP A 237 19.04 -6.00 6.45
N PRO A 238 18.69 -7.08 7.20
CA PRO A 238 17.92 -6.97 8.44
C PRO A 238 18.69 -6.34 9.62
N LEU A 239 20.01 -6.12 9.48
CA LEU A 239 20.90 -5.65 10.55
C LEU A 239 21.39 -4.20 10.34
N SER A 240 20.99 -3.53 9.26
CA SER A 240 21.46 -2.18 8.91
C SER A 240 21.03 -1.12 9.93
N ALA A 241 19.80 -1.21 10.43
CA ALA A 241 19.23 -0.27 11.39
C ALA A 241 19.49 -0.64 12.86
N VAL A 242 20.33 -1.63 13.13
CA VAL A 242 20.54 -2.20 14.47
C VAL A 242 21.95 -1.88 14.98
N ASP A 243 22.08 -1.56 16.27
CA ASP A 243 23.37 -1.32 16.91
C ASP A 243 24.34 -2.50 16.71
N VAL A 244 25.62 -2.21 16.50
CA VAL A 244 26.66 -3.20 16.16
C VAL A 244 26.70 -4.40 17.14
N ASN A 245 26.56 -4.16 18.43
CA ASN A 245 26.59 -5.22 19.45
C ASN A 245 25.35 -6.13 19.37
N VAL A 246 24.17 -5.54 19.18
CA VAL A 246 22.91 -6.27 19.01
C VAL A 246 22.91 -7.01 17.69
N GLY A 247 23.36 -6.37 16.60
CA GLY A 247 23.53 -6.97 15.28
C GLY A 247 24.45 -8.19 15.29
N ARG A 248 25.60 -8.11 15.98
CA ARG A 248 26.51 -9.26 16.14
C ARG A 248 25.85 -10.41 16.90
N LYS A 249 25.09 -10.12 17.95
CA LYS A 249 24.36 -11.14 18.72
C LYS A 249 23.30 -11.81 17.85
N ILE A 250 22.50 -11.04 17.12
CA ILE A 250 21.49 -11.56 16.20
C ILE A 250 22.13 -12.40 15.10
N PHE A 251 23.22 -11.93 14.48
CA PHE A 251 23.91 -12.69 13.44
C PHE A 251 24.37 -14.07 13.95
N ARG A 252 25.01 -14.12 15.13
CA ARG A 252 25.47 -15.38 15.72
C ARG A 252 24.30 -16.29 16.13
N ASP A 253 23.41 -15.79 16.99
CA ASP A 253 22.38 -16.61 17.62
C ASP A 253 21.24 -16.97 16.62
N CYS A 254 20.92 -16.06 15.69
CA CYS A 254 19.84 -16.25 14.71
C CYS A 254 20.35 -16.87 13.41
N ILE A 255 21.28 -16.21 12.74
CA ILE A 255 21.64 -16.57 11.37
C ILE A 255 22.58 -17.79 11.36
N LYS A 256 23.58 -17.84 12.24
CA LYS A 256 24.56 -18.94 12.28
C LYS A 256 24.12 -20.16 13.10
N GLU A 257 23.34 -19.96 14.16
CA GLU A 257 22.89 -21.05 15.04
C GLU A 257 21.48 -21.51 14.69
N PHE A 258 20.48 -20.63 14.78
CA PHE A 258 19.08 -21.04 14.59
C PHE A 258 18.76 -21.46 13.15
N LEU A 259 19.34 -20.79 12.15
CA LEU A 259 19.14 -21.09 10.73
C LEU A 259 20.18 -22.03 10.12
N ARG A 260 21.04 -22.65 10.93
CA ARG A 260 22.15 -23.49 10.45
C ARG A 260 21.72 -24.60 9.48
N ASP A 261 20.61 -25.26 9.78
CA ASP A 261 20.10 -26.41 9.01
C ASP A 261 19.10 -25.99 7.92
N LYS A 262 19.09 -24.71 7.53
CA LYS A 262 18.17 -24.12 6.55
C LYS A 262 18.94 -23.42 5.44
N ILE A 263 18.28 -23.17 4.31
CA ILE A 263 18.83 -22.29 3.26
C ILE A 263 18.61 -20.86 3.72
N CYS A 264 19.69 -20.12 3.92
CA CYS A 264 19.62 -18.72 4.33
C CYS A 264 20.32 -17.84 3.28
N VAL A 265 19.57 -16.96 2.63
CA VAL A 265 20.12 -15.97 1.70
C VAL A 265 20.03 -14.60 2.36
N LEU A 266 21.19 -14.01 2.65
CA LEU A 266 21.31 -12.74 3.34
C LEU A 266 21.88 -11.70 2.37
N THR A 267 21.19 -10.59 2.16
CA THR A 267 21.82 -9.39 1.60
C THR A 267 22.33 -8.54 2.75
N THR A 268 23.52 -7.95 2.62
CA THR A 268 23.99 -6.95 3.58
C THR A 268 25.03 -6.04 2.95
N HIS A 269 25.10 -4.82 3.46
CA HIS A 269 26.18 -3.89 3.17
C HIS A 269 27.36 -4.00 4.16
N GLN A 270 27.22 -4.83 5.21
CA GLN A 270 28.22 -4.95 6.28
C GLN A 270 29.24 -6.07 6.00
N VAL A 271 30.45 -5.68 5.59
CA VAL A 271 31.58 -6.59 5.24
C VAL A 271 31.93 -7.57 6.35
N GLN A 272 31.73 -7.19 7.62
CA GLN A 272 32.13 -7.98 8.79
C GLN A 272 31.51 -9.38 8.86
N TYR A 273 30.34 -9.59 8.24
CA TYR A 273 29.64 -10.88 8.25
C TYR A 273 30.07 -11.83 7.12
N LEU A 274 30.85 -11.35 6.15
CA LEU A 274 31.24 -12.13 4.97
C LEU A 274 32.18 -13.28 5.30
N LYS A 275 33.00 -13.15 6.35
CA LYS A 275 33.95 -14.19 6.78
C LYS A 275 33.26 -15.47 7.23
N ASP A 276 32.03 -15.35 7.73
CA ASP A 276 31.24 -16.45 8.25
C ASP A 276 30.28 -17.04 7.22
N ALA A 277 30.27 -16.52 5.98
CA ALA A 277 29.43 -17.00 4.89
C ALA A 277 30.00 -18.29 4.27
N ASP A 278 29.13 -19.24 3.93
CA ASP A 278 29.53 -20.45 3.21
C ASP A 278 29.81 -20.15 1.73
N GLU A 279 29.09 -19.16 1.19
CA GLU A 279 29.19 -18.70 -0.18
C GLU A 279 28.83 -17.20 -0.27
N ILE A 280 29.59 -16.44 -1.06
CA ILE A 280 29.40 -15.02 -1.28
C ILE A 280 29.12 -14.78 -2.77
N MET A 281 28.12 -13.96 -3.07
CA MET A 281 27.79 -13.50 -4.41
C MET A 281 27.95 -11.99 -4.50
N ILE A 282 28.68 -11.51 -5.51
CA ILE A 282 28.93 -10.10 -5.74
C ILE A 282 28.15 -9.65 -6.98
N LEU A 283 27.22 -8.72 -6.78
CA LEU A 283 26.43 -8.11 -7.84
C LEU A 283 26.89 -6.70 -8.13
N ASP A 284 27.04 -6.39 -9.41
CA ASP A 284 27.28 -5.04 -9.90
C ASP A 284 26.47 -4.78 -11.17
N GLY A 285 25.74 -3.67 -11.21
CA GLY A 285 24.90 -3.29 -12.35
C GLY A 285 23.96 -4.39 -12.86
N GLY A 286 23.41 -5.23 -11.96
CA GLY A 286 22.51 -6.32 -12.33
C GLY A 286 23.18 -7.60 -12.85
N LYS A 287 24.51 -7.69 -12.78
CA LYS A 287 25.31 -8.85 -13.22
C LYS A 287 26.07 -9.47 -12.07
N LEU A 288 26.27 -10.78 -12.13
CA LEU A 288 27.11 -11.52 -11.18
C LEU A 288 28.59 -11.34 -11.55
N VAL A 289 29.35 -10.63 -10.72
CA VAL A 289 30.77 -10.33 -10.93
C VAL A 289 31.68 -11.37 -10.28
N GLY A 290 31.26 -11.94 -9.15
CA GLY A 290 32.04 -12.91 -8.40
C GLY A 290 31.16 -13.83 -7.57
N LYS A 291 31.60 -15.08 -7.41
CA LYS A 291 30.93 -16.12 -6.64
C LYS A 291 31.98 -17.05 -6.02
N GLY A 292 31.92 -17.29 -4.72
CA GLY A 292 32.88 -18.15 -4.02
C GLY A 292 32.94 -17.91 -2.51
N ARG A 293 33.92 -18.52 -1.83
CA ARG A 293 34.16 -18.26 -0.41
C ARG A 293 34.93 -16.95 -0.21
N TYR A 294 34.92 -16.45 1.02
CA TYR A 294 35.68 -15.25 1.39
C TYR A 294 37.16 -15.35 0.97
N ASP A 295 37.78 -16.51 1.20
CA ASP A 295 39.20 -16.73 0.90
C ASP A 295 39.52 -16.71 -0.61
N ASP A 296 38.59 -17.20 -1.44
CA ASP A 296 38.73 -17.22 -2.90
C ASP A 296 38.56 -15.83 -3.52
N LEU A 297 37.80 -14.97 -2.85
CA LEU A 297 37.43 -13.63 -3.32
C LEU A 297 38.33 -12.53 -2.74
N ASN A 298 39.32 -12.86 -1.90
CA ASN A 298 40.26 -11.92 -1.29
C ASN A 298 41.05 -11.05 -2.30
N GLY A 299 41.12 -11.46 -3.57
CA GLY A 299 41.75 -10.67 -4.64
C GLY A 299 40.86 -9.56 -5.23
N LEU A 300 39.56 -9.54 -4.92
CA LEU A 300 38.62 -8.51 -5.33
C LEU A 300 38.55 -7.44 -4.24
N ASN A 301 38.73 -6.17 -4.61
CA ASN A 301 38.55 -5.06 -3.69
C ASN A 301 37.07 -4.92 -3.32
N PHE A 302 36.64 -5.58 -2.24
CA PHE A 302 35.27 -5.45 -1.72
C PHE A 302 34.88 -3.98 -1.47
N ASP A 303 35.84 -3.13 -1.12
CA ASP A 303 35.68 -1.68 -0.96
C ASP A 303 35.15 -0.96 -2.21
N GLN A 304 35.37 -1.51 -3.42
CA GLN A 304 34.82 -0.95 -4.66
C GLN A 304 33.32 -1.20 -4.79
N PHE A 305 32.86 -2.35 -4.29
CA PHE A 305 31.46 -2.78 -4.35
C PHE A 305 30.66 -2.36 -3.12
N LEU A 306 31.35 -1.96 -2.05
CA LEU A 306 30.80 -1.47 -0.80
C LEU A 306 31.49 -0.15 -0.45
N PRO A 307 31.03 0.99 -1.00
CA PRO A 307 31.62 2.28 -0.66
C PRO A 307 31.64 2.46 0.85
N LYS A 308 32.79 2.89 1.39
CA LYS A 308 33.08 2.94 2.82
C LYS A 308 31.95 3.66 3.58
N LEU A 309 31.25 2.92 4.44
CA LEU A 309 30.26 3.37 5.43
C LEU A 309 30.84 4.30 6.53
N HIS A 310 31.92 5.04 6.25
CA HIS A 310 32.58 5.90 7.24
C HIS A 310 32.04 7.34 7.27
N GLU A 311 31.18 7.76 6.34
CA GLU A 311 30.65 9.14 6.31
C GLU A 311 29.22 9.29 6.88
N ASP A 312 28.43 8.23 6.99
CA ASP A 312 27.03 8.33 7.46
C ASP A 312 26.88 8.52 8.98
N GLN A 313 27.94 8.32 9.78
CA GLN A 313 27.91 8.61 11.22
C GLN A 313 27.74 10.10 11.52
N ARG A 314 27.97 11.00 10.56
CA ARG A 314 27.74 12.45 10.74
C ARG A 314 26.32 12.89 10.34
N HIS A 315 25.65 12.16 9.45
CA HIS A 315 24.30 12.49 9.01
C HIS A 315 23.21 11.92 9.92
N SER A 316 23.45 10.80 10.61
CA SER A 316 22.52 10.29 11.62
C SER A 316 22.38 11.20 12.85
N ALA A 317 23.43 11.94 13.21
CA ALA A 317 23.38 12.92 14.31
C ALA A 317 22.56 14.17 13.93
N ALA A 318 22.53 14.55 12.64
CA ALA A 318 21.73 15.68 12.17
C ALA A 318 20.23 15.34 12.01
N LEU A 319 19.91 14.05 11.83
CA LEU A 319 18.52 13.56 11.79
C LEU A 319 17.96 13.31 13.20
N SER A 320 18.78 12.88 14.17
CA SER A 320 18.36 12.81 15.57
C SER A 320 18.00 14.18 16.14
N ASP A 321 18.74 15.23 15.76
CA ASP A 321 18.43 16.61 16.18
C ASP A 321 17.13 17.15 15.55
N PHE A 322 16.67 16.58 14.43
CA PHE A 322 15.42 16.97 13.79
C PHE A 322 14.20 16.21 14.35
N GLU A 323 14.41 14.98 14.85
CA GLU A 323 13.39 14.20 15.56
C GLU A 323 13.20 14.70 17.02
N ASP A 324 14.26 15.09 17.71
CA ASP A 324 14.19 15.65 19.08
C ASP A 324 13.42 16.98 19.16
N TYR A 325 13.39 17.76 18.06
CA TYR A 325 12.64 19.02 18.01
C TYR A 325 11.11 18.81 17.98
N PHE A 326 10.64 17.59 17.65
CA PHE A 326 9.21 17.24 17.69
C PHE A 326 8.80 16.51 18.98
N GLU A 327 9.73 15.98 19.77
CA GLU A 327 9.43 15.21 21.00
C GLU A 327 9.18 16.08 22.25
N THR A 328 9.54 17.36 22.27
CA THR A 328 9.48 18.21 23.48
C THR A 328 8.15 18.93 23.75
N LYS A 329 7.00 18.41 23.25
CA LYS A 329 5.69 18.83 23.75
C LYS A 329 4.91 17.65 24.35
N GLU A 330 5.15 17.44 25.64
CA GLU A 330 4.29 16.67 26.54
C GLU A 330 2.82 17.10 26.40
N TYR A 331 1.94 16.15 26.10
CA TYR A 331 0.52 16.22 26.42
C TYR A 331 0.25 15.34 27.64
N SER A 332 0.37 15.93 28.83
CA SER A 332 -0.39 15.48 29.99
C SER A 332 -1.80 16.04 29.87
N GLY A 333 -2.79 15.20 29.53
CA GLY A 333 -4.19 15.58 29.62
C GLY A 333 -5.15 14.78 28.75
N ASN A 334 -5.87 13.87 29.40
CA ASN A 334 -7.19 13.30 29.10
C ASN A 334 -7.66 13.16 27.64
N LEU A 335 -8.05 11.91 27.35
CA LEU A 335 -8.84 11.39 26.24
C LEU A 335 -9.91 12.38 25.72
N HIS A 336 -9.58 13.13 24.67
CA HIS A 336 -10.58 13.83 23.85
C HIS A 336 -10.48 13.34 22.41
N THR A 337 -11.61 12.80 21.95
CA THR A 337 -11.90 12.46 20.56
C THR A 337 -11.53 13.65 19.66
N PHE A 338 -10.57 13.46 18.77
CA PHE A 338 -10.15 14.48 17.82
C PHE A 338 -11.30 14.74 16.85
N LYS A 339 -12.08 15.81 17.09
CA LYS A 339 -12.96 16.38 16.07
C LYS A 339 -12.08 17.14 15.11
N GLU A 340 -12.12 16.77 13.83
CA GLU A 340 -11.59 17.60 12.75
C GLU A 340 -12.00 19.06 12.99
N THR A 341 -11.02 19.95 13.07
CA THR A 341 -11.25 21.37 13.10
C THR A 341 -11.76 21.83 11.74
N MET A 342 -13.06 21.67 11.51
CA MET A 342 -13.77 22.51 10.54
C MET A 342 -13.62 23.96 11.03
N GLN A 343 -12.85 24.76 10.30
CA GLN A 343 -12.85 26.21 10.47
C GLN A 343 -14.27 26.73 10.19
N LYS A 344 -15.06 26.93 11.26
CA LYS A 344 -16.28 27.74 11.20
C LYS A 344 -15.87 29.21 11.14
N GLY A 345 -15.47 29.67 9.95
CA GLY A 345 -15.28 31.09 9.65
C GLY A 345 -16.40 31.58 8.75
N SER A 346 -17.09 32.65 9.13
CA SER A 346 -17.99 33.37 8.24
C SER A 346 -17.19 33.94 7.07
N ILE A 347 -17.46 33.44 5.86
CA ILE A 347 -16.79 33.87 4.65
C ILE A 347 -17.01 35.38 4.43
N LYS A 348 -15.94 36.15 4.24
CA LYS A 348 -16.01 37.60 3.99
C LYS A 348 -16.81 37.86 2.69
N ALA A 349 -17.70 38.85 2.70
CA ALA A 349 -18.53 39.23 1.55
C ALA A 349 -17.73 39.53 0.26
N SER A 350 -16.46 39.92 0.41
CA SER A 350 -15.52 40.12 -0.71
C SER A 350 -15.22 38.84 -1.49
N VAL A 351 -15.28 37.67 -0.86
CA VAL A 351 -15.07 36.37 -1.51
C VAL A 351 -16.26 36.02 -2.39
N TYR A 352 -17.48 36.35 -1.95
CA TYR A 352 -18.69 36.21 -2.79
C TYR A 352 -18.63 37.11 -4.03
N LEU A 353 -18.19 38.37 -3.88
CA LEU A 353 -17.95 39.24 -5.04
C LEU A 353 -16.85 38.70 -5.96
N GLY A 354 -15.84 38.03 -5.41
CA GLY A 354 -14.82 37.30 -6.16
C GLY A 354 -15.45 36.21 -7.03
N TYR A 355 -16.31 35.36 -6.46
CA TYR A 355 -17.02 34.32 -7.23
C TYR A 355 -17.87 34.89 -8.37
N PHE A 356 -18.56 36.03 -8.17
CA PHE A 356 -19.31 36.68 -9.26
C PHE A 356 -18.41 37.26 -10.36
N ARG A 357 -17.20 37.69 -10.01
CA ARG A 357 -16.24 38.25 -10.97
C ARG A 357 -15.50 37.16 -11.76
N TYR A 358 -15.27 35.99 -11.16
CA TYR A 358 -14.57 34.86 -11.80
C TYR A 358 -15.51 33.80 -12.38
N GLY A 359 -16.79 33.76 -11.99
CA GLY A 359 -17.78 32.76 -12.37
C GLY A 359 -18.41 32.94 -13.76
N GLY A 360 -17.93 33.88 -14.58
CA GLY A 360 -18.38 34.10 -15.94
C GLY A 360 -18.98 35.49 -16.20
N ASN A 361 -19.38 35.73 -17.45
CA ASN A 361 -19.84 37.05 -17.92
C ASN A 361 -21.10 37.51 -17.14
N ILE A 362 -21.03 38.67 -16.49
CA ILE A 362 -22.10 39.26 -15.67
C ILE A 362 -23.43 39.35 -16.43
N CYS A 363 -23.39 39.54 -17.75
CA CYS A 363 -24.58 39.54 -18.60
C CYS A 363 -25.30 38.18 -18.62
N VAL A 364 -24.56 37.07 -18.57
CA VAL A 364 -25.13 35.71 -18.53
C VAL A 364 -25.80 35.46 -17.18
N ILE A 365 -25.17 35.91 -16.09
CA ILE A 365 -25.73 35.79 -14.74
C ILE A 365 -27.00 36.65 -14.63
N ALA A 366 -26.97 37.89 -15.13
CA ALA A 366 -28.15 38.76 -15.16
C ALA A 366 -29.30 38.18 -16.01
N LEU A 367 -28.97 37.55 -17.15
CA LEU A 367 -29.94 36.86 -18.00
C LEU A 367 -30.54 35.64 -17.30
N LEU A 368 -29.73 34.83 -16.60
CA LEU A 368 -30.23 33.70 -15.80
C LEU A 368 -31.17 34.17 -14.67
N VAL A 369 -30.82 35.26 -13.99
CA VAL A 369 -31.68 35.86 -12.95
C VAL A 369 -32.98 36.39 -13.57
N LEU A 370 -32.93 37.05 -14.73
CA LEU A 370 -34.13 37.50 -15.45
C LEU A 370 -35.01 36.32 -15.89
N CYS A 371 -34.42 35.25 -16.42
CA CYS A 371 -35.15 34.04 -16.77
C CYS A 371 -35.79 33.38 -15.53
N PHE A 372 -35.09 33.38 -14.39
CA PHE A 372 -35.61 32.86 -13.14
C PHE A 372 -36.80 33.68 -12.62
N VAL A 373 -36.66 35.02 -12.57
CA VAL A 373 -37.74 35.93 -12.17
C VAL A 373 -38.93 35.82 -13.13
N GLY A 374 -38.68 35.74 -14.44
CA GLY A 374 -39.73 35.52 -15.44
C GLY A 374 -40.45 34.19 -15.25
N SER A 375 -39.73 33.12 -14.90
CA SER A 375 -40.34 31.83 -14.55
C SER A 375 -41.23 31.93 -13.30
N GLN A 376 -40.79 32.64 -12.27
CA GLN A 376 -41.55 32.83 -11.02
C GLN A 376 -42.82 33.67 -11.22
N ILE A 377 -42.74 34.71 -12.06
CA ILE A 377 -43.91 35.53 -12.42
C ILE A 377 -44.90 34.70 -13.24
N SER A 378 -44.42 33.91 -14.19
CA SER A 378 -45.26 33.01 -14.99
C SER A 378 -45.97 31.97 -14.11
N GLU A 379 -45.25 31.38 -13.16
CA GLU A 379 -45.81 30.43 -12.19
C GLU A 379 -46.85 31.09 -11.27
N SER A 380 -46.56 32.27 -10.75
CA SER A 380 -47.50 33.04 -9.92
C SER A 380 -48.75 33.44 -10.69
N GLY A 381 -48.61 33.84 -11.96
CA GLY A 381 -49.72 34.17 -12.86
C GLY A 381 -50.59 32.96 -13.18
N TYR A 382 -49.97 31.77 -13.33
CA TYR A 382 -50.69 30.51 -13.48
C TYR A 382 -51.56 30.19 -12.25
N TYR A 383 -51.02 30.31 -11.03
CA TYR A 383 -51.79 30.10 -9.81
C TYR A 383 -52.93 31.12 -9.66
N PHE A 384 -52.70 32.38 -10.03
CA PHE A 384 -53.73 33.42 -10.02
C PHE A 384 -54.88 33.10 -10.99
N PHE A 385 -54.57 32.68 -12.21
CA PHE A 385 -55.56 32.32 -13.23
C PHE A 385 -56.43 31.12 -12.81
N ILE A 386 -55.82 30.11 -12.19
CA ILE A 386 -56.56 28.97 -11.64
C ILE A 386 -57.47 29.37 -10.48
N SER A 387 -57.12 30.39 -9.68
CA SER A 387 -58.02 30.82 -8.60
C SER A 387 -59.32 31.48 -9.07
N PHE A 388 -59.38 31.89 -10.34
CA PHE A 388 -60.55 32.57 -10.93
C PHE A 388 -61.61 31.59 -11.47
N TRP A 389 -61.25 30.31 -11.63
CA TRP A 389 -62.11 29.21 -12.08
C TRP A 389 -62.25 28.15 -10.99
#